data_AF-A0A811U008-F1
#
_entry.id   AF-A0A811U008-F1
#
_cell.length_a   1.000
_cell.length_b   1.000
_cell.length_c   1.000
_cell.angle_alpha   90.00
_cell.angle_beta   90.00
_cell.angle_gamma   90.00
#
_symmetry.space_group_name_H-M   'P 1'
#
loop_
_entity.id
_entity.type
_entity.pdbx_description
1 polymer ?
#
loop_
_entity_poly.entity_id
_entity_poly.type
_entity_poly.pdbx_seq_one_letter_code
_entity_poly.pdbx_strand_id
1 'polypeptide(L)'
;MEVDVCCTIMRRLIDRRLWRIIKNHILKISHSPYSPDMASCDFYLFGKMQSPKKRKRYACVEKSCTSILAAIPGNELKHSFNMLLDRTRSCTKADGDYFE
;
A
#
# COMPACT_ATOMS: atom_id res chain seq x y z
N MET A 1 -7.85 11.40 34.72
CA MET A 1 -9.16 11.20 34.04
C MET A 1 -9.13 11.50 32.54
N GLU A 2 -8.07 12.09 31.98
CA GLU A 2 -7.97 12.36 30.51
C GLU A 2 -7.56 11.13 29.68
N VAL A 3 -6.81 10.19 30.26
CA VAL A 3 -6.32 8.98 29.56
C VAL A 3 -7.43 7.98 29.19
N ASP A 4 -8.51 7.90 29.98
CA ASP A 4 -9.63 6.96 29.74
C ASP A 4 -10.54 7.39 28.58
N VAL A 5 -10.73 8.70 28.41
CA VAL A 5 -11.55 9.24 27.31
C VAL A 5 -10.83 9.00 25.98
N CYS A 6 -9.51 9.21 25.94
CA CYS A 6 -8.70 8.95 24.76
C CYS A 6 -8.70 7.44 24.39
N CYS A 7 -8.54 6.55 25.38
CA CYS A 7 -8.64 5.10 25.18
C CYS A 7 -10.03 4.65 24.68
N THR A 8 -11.11 5.24 25.20
CA THR A 8 -12.48 4.89 24.79
C THR A 8 -12.80 5.39 23.38
N ILE A 9 -12.33 6.59 23.02
CA ILE A 9 -12.46 7.14 21.67
C ILE A 9 -11.64 6.31 20.67
N MET A 10 -10.40 5.95 21.03
CA MET A 10 -9.54 5.10 20.20
C MET A 10 -10.16 3.71 19.98
N ARG A 11 -10.73 3.07 21.01
CA ARG A 11 -11.46 1.80 20.86
C ARG A 11 -12.67 1.93 19.94
N ARG A 12 -13.50 2.98 20.09
CA ARG A 12 -14.66 3.23 19.22
C ARG A 12 -14.28 3.53 17.76
N LEU A 13 -13.15 4.19 17.52
CA LEU A 13 -12.65 4.46 16.16
C LEU A 13 -12.06 3.21 15.50
N ILE A 14 -11.35 2.38 16.27
CA ILE A 14 -10.84 1.07 15.83
C ILE A 14 -12.01 0.14 15.48
N ASP A 15 -13.04 0.07 16.31
CA ASP A 15 -14.26 -0.72 16.05
C ASP A 15 -14.99 -0.27 14.79
N ARG A 16 -15.13 1.03 14.53
CA ARG A 16 -15.81 1.51 13.32
C ARG A 16 -15.06 1.17 12.03
N ARG A 17 -13.72 1.22 12.05
CA ARG A 17 -12.91 0.86 10.87
C ARG A 17 -12.94 -0.64 10.61
N LEU A 18 -12.82 -1.46 11.65
CA LEU A 18 -12.92 -2.92 11.56
C LEU A 18 -14.32 -3.38 11.16
N TRP A 19 -15.36 -2.78 11.73
CA TRP A 19 -16.76 -3.09 11.40
C TRP A 19 -17.05 -2.92 9.91
N ARG A 20 -16.52 -1.86 9.28
CA ARG A 20 -16.69 -1.64 7.82
C ARG A 20 -16.02 -2.72 6.98
N ILE A 21 -14.86 -3.22 7.40
CA ILE A 21 -14.13 -4.29 6.70
C ILE A 21 -14.91 -5.60 6.79
N ILE A 22 -15.38 -5.94 8.00
CA ILE A 22 -16.14 -7.17 8.28
C ILE A 22 -17.48 -7.14 7.54
N LYS A 23 -18.20 -6.02 7.58
CA LYS A 23 -19.49 -5.83 6.88
C LYS A 23 -19.37 -6.03 5.36
N ASN A 24 -18.25 -5.63 4.78
CA ASN A 24 -18.01 -5.73 3.34
C ASN A 24 -17.32 -7.04 2.92
N HIS A 25 -17.17 -8.01 3.84
CA HIS A 25 -16.48 -9.28 3.59
C HIS A 25 -15.07 -9.11 3.00
N ILE A 26 -14.37 -8.05 3.41
CA ILE A 26 -13.01 -7.78 2.94
C ILE A 26 -12.02 -8.57 3.79
N LEU A 27 -11.24 -9.45 3.16
CA LEU A 27 -10.15 -10.16 3.81
C LEU A 27 -8.98 -9.21 4.04
N LYS A 28 -8.52 -9.12 5.28
CA LYS A 28 -7.33 -8.34 5.65
C LYS A 28 -6.12 -9.26 5.68
N ILE A 29 -5.15 -8.97 4.81
CA ILE A 29 -3.85 -9.65 4.81
C ILE A 29 -2.98 -9.01 5.90
N SER A 30 -2.29 -9.84 6.70
CA SER A 30 -1.32 -9.37 7.68
C SER A 30 -0.13 -8.73 6.96
N HIS A 31 0.32 -7.58 7.46
CA HIS A 31 1.46 -6.86 6.91
C HIS A 31 2.41 -6.49 8.05
N SER A 32 3.68 -6.83 7.87
CA SER A 32 4.73 -6.52 8.84
C SER A 32 5.00 -5.01 8.88
N PRO A 33 5.29 -4.42 10.05
CA PRO A 33 5.72 -3.03 10.11
C PRO A 33 7.04 -2.84 9.34
N TYR A 34 7.20 -1.66 8.73
CA TYR A 34 8.40 -1.24 7.99
C TYR A 34 8.81 -2.14 6.82
N SER A 35 7.88 -2.84 6.17
CA SER A 35 8.18 -3.73 5.03
C SER A 35 7.70 -3.18 3.68
N PRO A 36 8.31 -2.09 3.15
CA PRO A 36 7.92 -1.52 1.85
C PRO A 36 8.14 -2.51 0.69
N ASP A 37 9.10 -3.45 0.82
CA ASP A 37 9.36 -4.49 -0.18
C ASP A 37 8.20 -5.49 -0.32
N MET A 38 7.35 -5.58 0.70
CA MET A 38 6.15 -6.43 0.71
C MET A 38 4.88 -5.67 0.32
N ALA A 39 4.99 -4.42 -0.13
CA ALA A 39 3.89 -3.59 -0.57
C ALA A 39 4.03 -3.26 -2.06
N SER A 40 3.15 -3.82 -2.90
CA SER A 40 3.18 -3.60 -4.35
C SER A 40 3.05 -2.13 -4.75
N CYS A 41 2.35 -1.32 -3.95
CA CYS A 41 2.28 0.12 -4.17
C CYS A 41 3.64 0.81 -4.04
N ASP A 42 4.44 0.42 -3.04
CA ASP A 42 5.70 1.08 -2.71
C ASP A 42 6.80 0.74 -3.71
N PHE A 43 7.05 -0.55 -3.96
CA PHE A 43 8.14 -0.96 -4.85
C PHE A 43 7.81 -0.80 -6.35
N TYR A 44 6.52 -0.83 -6.74
CA TYR A 44 6.12 -0.81 -8.16
C TYR A 44 5.41 0.48 -8.56
N LEU A 45 4.25 0.75 -7.95
CA LEU A 45 3.36 1.82 -8.40
C LEU A 45 3.99 3.21 -8.22
N PHE A 46 4.63 3.46 -7.07
CA PHE A 46 5.26 4.75 -6.81
C PHE A 46 6.52 4.95 -7.66
N GLY A 47 7.29 3.91 -7.96
CA GLY A 47 8.41 3.99 -8.91
C GLY A 47 7.94 4.41 -10.31
N LYS A 48 6.86 3.78 -10.80
CA LYS A 48 6.23 4.12 -12.09
C LYS A 48 5.63 5.52 -12.09
N MET A 49 5.04 5.95 -10.98
CA MET A 49 4.47 7.28 -10.86
C MET A 49 5.54 8.38 -10.71
N GLN A 50 6.68 8.10 -10.07
CA GLN A 50 7.77 9.07 -9.88
C GLN A 50 8.64 9.24 -11.14
N SER A 51 8.74 8.21 -11.99
CA SER A 51 9.56 8.26 -13.21
C SER A 51 9.17 9.41 -14.17
N PRO A 52 7.88 9.67 -14.46
CA PRO A 52 7.44 10.85 -15.20
C PRO A 52 7.56 12.18 -14.44
N LYS A 53 7.63 12.13 -13.09
CA LYS A 53 7.54 13.30 -12.21
C LYS A 53 8.88 13.97 -11.92
N LYS A 54 10.00 13.25 -12.01
CA LYS A 54 11.33 13.74 -11.56
C LYS A 54 11.80 15.07 -12.20
N ARG A 55 11.21 15.54 -13.30
CA ARG A 55 11.58 16.80 -13.96
C ARG A 55 10.41 17.64 -14.50
N LYS A 56 9.16 17.38 -14.09
CA LYS A 56 7.98 18.12 -14.58
C LYS A 56 7.37 18.99 -13.48
N ARG A 57 7.17 20.28 -13.77
CA ARG A 57 6.31 21.15 -12.97
C ARG A 57 4.86 20.90 -13.40
N TYR A 58 4.01 20.52 -12.45
CA TYR A 58 2.60 20.28 -12.70
C TYR A 58 1.79 21.50 -12.28
N ALA A 59 0.98 22.04 -13.19
CA ALA A 59 0.01 23.08 -12.86
C ALA A 59 -1.11 22.54 -11.95
N CYS A 60 -1.46 21.25 -12.10
CA CYS A 60 -2.40 20.55 -11.26
C CYS A 60 -1.90 19.11 -11.02
N VAL A 61 -1.57 18.81 -9.76
CA VAL A 61 -1.01 17.51 -9.35
C VAL A 61 -2.03 16.39 -9.55
N GLU A 62 -3.30 16.62 -9.19
CA GLU A 62 -4.35 15.61 -9.29
C GLU A 62 -4.55 15.11 -10.71
N LYS A 63 -4.78 16.02 -11.67
CA LYS A 63 -4.96 15.67 -13.09
C LYS A 63 -3.77 14.88 -13.64
N SER A 64 -2.58 15.20 -13.18
CA SER A 64 -1.34 14.56 -13.60
C SER A 64 -1.18 13.15 -13.00
N CYS A 65 -1.60 12.95 -11.75
CA CYS A 65 -1.65 11.63 -11.15
C CYS A 65 -2.71 10.75 -11.83
N THR A 66 -3.91 11.29 -12.09
CA THR A 66 -5.00 10.54 -12.74
C THR A 66 -4.61 10.08 -14.14
N SER A 67 -3.96 10.93 -14.93
CA SER A 67 -3.53 10.56 -16.28
C SER A 67 -2.44 9.48 -16.27
N ILE A 68 -1.48 9.56 -15.34
CA ILE A 68 -0.46 8.52 -15.17
C ILE A 68 -1.10 7.19 -14.76
N LEU A 69 -2.01 7.20 -13.78
CA LEU A 69 -2.68 5.99 -13.31
C LEU A 69 -3.57 5.37 -14.39
N ALA A 70 -4.29 6.17 -15.16
CA ALA A 70 -5.11 5.71 -16.28
C ALA A 70 -4.29 5.12 -17.42
N ALA A 71 -3.02 5.53 -17.56
CA ALA A 71 -2.12 4.99 -18.57
C ALA A 71 -1.49 3.63 -18.19
N ILE A 72 -1.62 3.19 -16.93
CA ILE A 72 -1.07 1.89 -16.49
C ILE A 72 -1.99 0.78 -17.02
N PRO A 73 -1.50 -0.10 -17.89
CA PRO A 73 -2.31 -1.19 -18.40
C PRO A 73 -2.55 -2.25 -17.30
N GLY A 74 -3.71 -2.92 -17.34
CA GLY A 74 -4.08 -3.92 -16.34
C GLY A 74 -3.12 -5.12 -16.25
N ASN A 75 -2.40 -5.43 -17.33
CA ASN A 75 -1.37 -6.47 -17.34
C ASN A 75 -0.17 -6.11 -16.44
N GLU A 76 0.23 -4.83 -16.38
CA GLU A 76 1.30 -4.34 -15.49
C GLU A 76 0.87 -4.43 -14.02
N LEU A 77 -0.40 -4.12 -13.72
CA LEU A 77 -0.95 -4.33 -12.39
C LEU A 77 -0.89 -5.81 -12.00
N LYS A 78 -1.30 -6.72 -12.88
CA LYS A 78 -1.19 -8.16 -12.64
C LYS A 78 0.27 -8.60 -12.43
N HIS A 79 1.19 -8.04 -13.20
CA HIS A 79 2.62 -8.31 -13.04
C HIS A 79 3.13 -7.88 -11.66
N SER A 80 2.68 -6.74 -11.13
CA SER A 80 3.07 -6.28 -9.78
C SER A 80 2.66 -7.27 -8.67
N PHE A 81 1.51 -7.94 -8.82
CA PHE A 81 1.08 -9.00 -7.90
C PHE A 81 1.92 -10.27 -8.05
N ASN A 82 2.31 -10.65 -9.26
CA ASN A 82 3.23 -11.77 -9.46
C ASN A 82 4.59 -11.49 -8.81
N MET A 83 5.12 -10.27 -8.97
CA MET A 83 6.34 -9.86 -8.29
C MET A 83 6.21 -9.91 -6.76
N LEU A 84 5.04 -9.57 -6.21
CA LEU A 84 4.78 -9.67 -4.77
C LEU A 84 4.87 -11.13 -4.29
N LEU A 85 4.37 -12.09 -5.06
CA LEU A 85 4.50 -13.51 -4.74
C LEU A 85 5.97 -13.96 -4.71
N ASP A 86 6.76 -13.53 -5.70
CA ASP A 86 8.18 -13.86 -5.76
C ASP A 86 8.97 -13.20 -4.62
N ARG A 87 8.67 -11.94 -4.30
CA ARG A 87 9.24 -11.25 -3.13
C ARG A 87 8.89 -11.93 -1.82
N THR A 88 7.67 -12.44 -1.68
CA THR A 88 7.28 -13.19 -0.48
C THR A 88 8.15 -14.44 -0.31
N ARG A 89 8.46 -15.14 -1.40
CA ARG A 89 9.37 -16.30 -1.38
C ARG A 89 10.79 -15.90 -1.00
N SER A 90 11.28 -14.76 -1.49
CA SER A 90 12.59 -14.23 -1.12
C SER A 90 12.64 -13.83 0.36
N CYS A 91 11.59 -13.19 0.87
CA CYS A 91 11.46 -12.83 2.29
C CYS A 91 11.53 -14.07 3.19
N THR A 92 10.85 -15.16 2.81
CA THR A 92 10.95 -16.45 3.54
C THR A 92 12.36 -17.04 3.52
N LYS A 93 13.11 -16.88 2.42
CA LYS A 93 14.50 -17.34 2.32
C LYS A 93 15.47 -16.47 3.13
N ALA A 94 15.18 -15.18 3.25
CA ALA A 94 15.98 -14.22 3.99
C ALA A 94 15.67 -14.21 5.51
N ASP A 95 14.82 -15.11 5.99
CA ASP A 95 14.40 -15.19 7.40
C ASP A 95 13.91 -13.86 8.00
N GLY A 96 13.28 -13.02 7.16
CA GLY A 96 12.77 -11.71 7.55
C GLY A 96 13.76 -10.54 7.36
N ASP A 97 14.99 -10.79 6.90
CA ASP A 97 15.90 -9.71 6.48
C ASP A 97 15.50 -9.09 5.13
N TYR A 98 15.94 -7.85 4.92
CA TYR A 98 15.78 -7.15 3.65
C TYR A 98 16.63 -7.83 2.56
N PHE A 99 16.11 -7.85 1.33
CA PHE A 99 16.75 -8.48 0.17
C PHE A 99 16.67 -7.55 -1.04
N GLU A 100 17.67 -7.64 -1.93
CA GLU A 100 17.73 -6.92 -3.21
C GLU A 100 17.17 -7.74 -4.39
#